data_AF-A0A818CRJ1-F1
#
_entry.id   AF-A0A818CRJ1-F1
#
_cell.length_a   1.000
_cell.length_b   1.000
_cell.length_c   1.000
_cell.angle_alpha   90.00
_cell.angle_beta   90.00
_cell.angle_gamma   90.00
#
_symmetry.space_group_name_H-M   'P 1'
#
loop_
_entity.id
_entity.type
_entity.pdbx_description
1 polymer ?
#
loop_
_entity_poly.entity_id
_entity_poly.type
_entity_poly.pdbx_seq_one_letter_code
_entity_poly.pdbx_strand_id
1 'polypeptide(L)'
;MESELHPFTHISVKNAMVEFLQLIRTSQISKNESEKFLSFVKSILPFPDQMPKNMNTLLKGLNTADYFNRRTICILCEKELQKNQNLYIHALLSNIVSRHSSDIEEYKKFILNPDSQTPYDIPLGKAYQRLLRQYSNENLLTILLHVDGISVVKSTNLKLWICAASLIELPPSLRTRRSNMFLVSIEAQLTNRNVYGHLGTSILDEVVDVSLPRALIIDYAHVSLLRHFRDVIKTVASSLAPAVREKIDVSLRAQRFPYFFHRKMRGVADFSFIKAVELKNLLLYGFIPHFMNHLTIDQLCYISLLTIGVRHFHSDNVFTPIISTTANELLCKYYADHHIYFLHHANFVLHLHQHFQDVYEYHGPLSSINTFSQEDFIGYIKKNKNGTTSFENLFAYYYNIDVLLKKFKETNLIRVVDGPLDVCLVRQENPLFHELSNYHQKSCDRNNYCQCIKTFRRCLIFKKMYHSLQYVKRKNTTSYFVKYLFRPGNFEFGSIKVFFQHQQQTYALIQHFQVINAFSDYLKDSRYYGLLKQAIDNFYFVLKKTNITRIVLVEKIQTHMIVFQNIPEKAFILATPISAITEHD
;
A
#
# COMPACT_ATOMS: atom_id res chain seq x y z
N MET A 1 -5.34 34.13 7.31
CA MET A 1 -6.00 33.81 8.59
C MET A 1 -4.95 33.34 9.59
N GLU A 2 -4.05 34.24 9.97
CA GLU A 2 -3.10 34.03 11.09
C GLU A 2 -3.41 34.99 12.24
N SER A 3 -4.65 35.48 12.31
CA SER A 3 -5.08 36.28 13.45
C SER A 3 -5.16 35.41 14.70
N GLU A 4 -4.79 36.02 15.82
CA GLU A 4 -4.97 35.42 17.14
C GLU A 4 -6.47 35.29 17.44
N LEU A 5 -6.84 34.22 18.15
CA LEU A 5 -8.21 33.95 18.59
C LEU A 5 -8.74 35.10 19.44
N HIS A 6 -7.85 35.68 20.24
CA HIS A 6 -8.07 36.83 21.10
C HIS A 6 -6.74 37.61 21.22
N PRO A 7 -6.74 38.95 21.38
CA PRO A 7 -5.53 39.79 21.41
C PRO A 7 -4.52 39.47 22.53
N PHE A 8 -4.89 38.62 23.48
CA PHE A 8 -4.07 38.23 24.63
C PHE A 8 -3.74 36.73 24.63
N THR A 9 -3.88 36.05 23.49
CA THR A 9 -3.59 34.62 23.36
C THR A 9 -2.72 34.37 22.14
N HIS A 10 -1.68 33.56 22.30
CA HIS A 10 -0.87 33.11 21.15
C HIS A 10 -1.55 32.01 20.30
N ILE A 11 -2.80 31.67 20.61
CA ILE A 11 -3.56 30.67 19.87
C ILE A 11 -4.15 31.34 18.64
N SER A 12 -3.74 30.91 17.44
CA SER A 12 -4.38 31.39 16.22
C SER A 12 -5.83 30.89 16.12
N VAL A 13 -6.69 31.69 15.49
CA VAL A 13 -8.09 31.31 15.19
C VAL A 13 -8.15 29.95 14.52
N LYS A 14 -7.25 29.71 13.56
CA LYS A 14 -7.14 28.45 12.83
C LYS A 14 -6.79 27.27 13.74
N ASN A 15 -5.84 27.44 14.68
CA ASN A 15 -5.48 26.39 15.64
C ASN A 15 -6.65 26.09 16.58
N ALA A 16 -7.34 27.11 17.07
CA ALA A 16 -8.52 26.95 17.92
C ALA A 16 -9.66 26.20 17.21
N MET A 17 -9.93 26.54 15.95
CA MET A 17 -10.92 25.83 15.12
C MET A 17 -10.54 24.36 14.91
N VAL A 18 -9.26 24.07 14.69
CA VAL A 18 -8.77 22.70 14.53
C VAL A 18 -8.89 21.90 15.83
N GLU A 19 -8.46 22.45 16.97
CA GLU A 19 -8.59 21.79 18.29
C GLU A 19 -10.06 21.55 18.65
N PHE A 20 -10.94 22.50 18.36
CA PHE A 20 -12.37 22.34 18.53
C PHE A 20 -12.93 21.19 17.67
N LEU A 21 -12.51 21.07 16.41
CA LEU A 21 -12.85 19.95 15.53
C LEU A 21 -12.28 18.61 16.03
N GLN A 22 -11.07 18.59 16.59
CA GLN A 22 -10.51 17.40 17.24
C GLN A 22 -11.38 16.98 18.42
N LEU A 23 -11.80 17.93 19.24
CA LEU A 23 -12.64 17.66 20.41
C LEU A 23 -14.01 17.11 20.00
N ILE A 24 -14.71 17.75 19.05
CA ILE A 24 -15.98 17.22 18.49
C ILE A 24 -15.82 15.77 18.05
N ARG A 25 -14.75 15.51 17.29
CA ARG A 25 -14.47 14.19 16.76
C ARG A 25 -14.21 13.16 17.85
N THR A 26 -13.39 13.51 18.84
CA THR A 26 -12.99 12.60 19.92
C THR A 26 -14.17 12.31 20.85
N SER A 27 -15.06 13.30 21.03
CA SER A 27 -16.25 13.21 21.89
C SER A 27 -17.46 12.54 21.21
N GLN A 28 -17.37 12.21 19.90
CA GLN A 28 -18.44 11.57 19.12
C GLN A 28 -19.82 12.27 19.17
N ILE A 29 -19.82 13.59 19.39
CA ILE A 29 -21.05 14.38 19.49
C ILE A 29 -21.68 14.61 18.11
N SER A 30 -23.01 14.57 18.04
CA SER A 30 -23.78 14.76 16.80
C SER A 30 -23.62 16.19 16.24
N LYS A 31 -24.01 16.41 14.98
CA LYS A 31 -23.95 17.75 14.34
C LYS A 31 -24.70 18.84 15.14
N ASN A 32 -25.88 18.51 15.65
CA ASN A 32 -26.66 19.46 16.46
C ASN A 32 -25.97 19.74 17.81
N GLU A 33 -25.38 18.72 18.42
CA GLU A 33 -24.63 18.89 19.66
C GLU A 33 -23.33 19.65 19.45
N SER A 34 -22.65 19.47 18.31
CA SER A 34 -21.45 20.23 17.97
C SER A 34 -21.74 21.70 17.68
N GLU A 35 -22.90 22.03 17.11
CA GLU A 35 -23.35 23.43 17.01
C GLU A 35 -23.65 24.05 18.37
N LYS A 36 -24.36 23.32 19.24
CA LYS A 36 -24.60 23.76 20.63
C LYS A 36 -23.29 23.93 21.40
N PHE A 37 -22.35 23.00 21.21
CA PHE A 37 -21.05 23.02 21.87
C PHE A 37 -20.16 24.15 21.34
N LEU A 38 -20.21 24.47 20.04
CA LEU A 38 -19.51 25.63 19.48
C LEU A 38 -20.07 26.93 20.05
N SER A 39 -21.40 27.01 20.17
CA SER A 39 -22.06 28.15 20.81
C SER A 39 -21.65 28.28 22.28
N PHE A 40 -21.57 27.17 23.02
CA PHE A 40 -21.10 27.15 24.39
C PHE A 40 -19.64 27.62 24.50
N VAL A 41 -18.73 27.06 23.70
CA VAL A 41 -17.32 27.46 23.66
C VAL A 41 -17.19 28.95 23.33
N LYS A 42 -17.97 29.44 22.37
CA LYS A 42 -17.96 30.88 22.03
C LYS A 42 -18.47 31.75 23.18
N SER A 43 -19.49 31.30 23.94
CA SER A 43 -20.05 32.06 25.06
C SER A 43 -19.09 32.23 26.24
N ILE A 44 -18.08 31.37 26.36
CA ILE A 44 -17.08 31.44 27.44
C ILE A 44 -15.76 32.10 27.00
N LEU A 45 -15.60 32.42 25.72
CA LEU A 45 -14.41 33.12 25.22
C LEU A 45 -14.48 34.62 25.58
N PRO A 46 -13.35 35.23 25.99
CA PRO A 46 -13.31 36.66 26.28
C PRO A 46 -13.56 37.49 25.01
N PHE A 47 -14.30 38.58 25.15
CA PHE A 47 -14.59 39.49 24.05
C PHE A 47 -13.47 40.54 23.89
N PRO A 48 -13.01 40.85 22.66
CA PRO A 48 -13.47 40.33 21.37
C PRO A 48 -12.80 39.01 20.95
N ASP A 49 -13.59 37.98 20.64
CA ASP A 49 -13.09 36.71 20.09
C ASP A 49 -13.33 36.61 18.57
N GLN A 50 -12.44 35.89 17.89
CA GLN A 50 -12.56 35.60 16.47
C GLN A 50 -13.05 34.17 16.17
N MET A 51 -13.63 33.47 17.15
CA MET A 51 -14.17 32.13 16.95
C MET A 51 -15.43 32.19 16.05
N PRO A 52 -15.57 31.29 15.06
CA PRO A 52 -16.73 31.26 14.18
C PRO A 52 -18.05 31.05 14.94
N LYS A 53 -19.12 31.72 14.48
CA LYS A 53 -20.45 31.71 15.13
C LYS A 53 -21.22 30.39 14.96
N ASN A 54 -20.91 29.62 13.92
CA ASN A 54 -21.55 28.34 13.64
C ASN A 54 -20.61 27.42 12.87
N MET A 55 -20.97 26.15 12.76
CA MET A 55 -20.15 25.14 12.11
C MET A 55 -19.89 25.44 10.63
N ASN A 56 -20.84 26.05 9.91
CA ASN A 56 -20.64 26.39 8.51
C ASN A 56 -19.60 27.50 8.34
N THR A 57 -19.64 28.55 9.16
CA THR A 57 -18.62 29.61 9.18
C THR A 57 -17.27 29.06 9.63
N LEU A 58 -17.26 28.08 10.54
CA LEU A 58 -16.05 27.38 10.96
C LEU A 58 -15.42 26.62 9.78
N LEU A 59 -16.20 25.83 9.07
CA LEU A 59 -15.73 25.08 7.90
C LEU A 59 -15.28 26.03 6.76
N LYS A 60 -16.05 27.10 6.49
CA LYS A 60 -15.67 28.15 5.53
C LYS A 60 -14.35 28.84 5.89
N GLY A 61 -14.13 29.14 7.17
CA GLY A 61 -12.86 29.69 7.67
C GLY A 61 -11.67 28.73 7.52
N LEU A 62 -11.92 27.45 7.22
CA LEU A 62 -10.89 26.47 6.87
C LEU A 62 -10.76 26.24 5.36
N ASN A 63 -11.36 27.11 4.53
CA ASN A 63 -11.40 27.04 3.06
C ASN A 63 -12.05 25.76 2.51
N THR A 64 -13.23 25.37 3.03
CA THR A 64 -13.92 24.15 2.58
C THR A 64 -15.24 24.39 1.83
N ALA A 65 -15.52 25.57 1.28
CA ALA A 65 -16.81 25.82 0.61
C ALA A 65 -16.71 26.28 -0.86
N ASP A 66 -17.50 25.58 -1.66
CA ASP A 66 -18.17 25.88 -2.94
C ASP A 66 -17.36 26.39 -4.14
N TYR A 67 -17.17 25.49 -5.12
CA TYR A 67 -16.82 25.86 -6.48
C TYR A 67 -17.64 25.09 -7.54
N PHE A 68 -18.24 25.88 -8.44
CA PHE A 68 -18.80 25.58 -9.77
C PHE A 68 -20.27 25.14 -9.92
N ASN A 69 -20.90 25.76 -10.93
CA ASN A 69 -22.17 25.38 -11.53
C ASN A 69 -21.94 24.28 -12.59
N ARG A 70 -22.93 23.39 -12.74
CA ARG A 70 -22.86 22.14 -13.52
C ARG A 70 -23.66 22.25 -14.84
N ARG A 71 -23.12 21.67 -15.91
CA ARG A 71 -23.88 21.15 -17.07
C ARG A 71 -23.52 19.69 -17.24
N THR A 72 -24.48 18.84 -17.61
CA THR A 72 -24.25 17.41 -17.88
C THR A 72 -24.71 17.14 -19.28
N ILE A 73 -23.78 16.73 -20.15
CA ILE A 73 -24.00 16.60 -21.58
C ILE A 73 -23.85 15.13 -21.95
N CYS A 74 -24.81 14.57 -22.69
CA CYS A 74 -24.68 13.22 -23.25
C CYS A 74 -23.62 13.23 -24.35
N ILE A 75 -22.57 12.41 -24.22
CA ILE A 75 -21.45 12.35 -25.18
C ILE A 75 -21.83 11.75 -26.54
N LEU A 76 -23.01 11.14 -26.67
CA LEU A 76 -23.48 10.54 -27.93
C LEU A 76 -24.41 11.48 -28.73
N CYS A 77 -25.14 12.36 -28.05
CA CYS A 77 -26.13 13.21 -28.71
C CYS A 77 -26.01 14.71 -28.38
N GLU A 78 -25.00 15.09 -27.60
CA GLU A 78 -24.65 16.46 -27.19
C GLU A 78 -25.78 17.22 -26.47
N LYS A 79 -26.86 16.53 -26.08
CA LYS A 79 -27.97 17.13 -25.34
C LYS A 79 -27.64 17.23 -23.86
N GLU A 80 -27.98 18.37 -23.27
CA GLU A 80 -27.93 18.58 -21.83
C GLU A 80 -29.00 17.71 -21.15
N LEU A 81 -28.56 16.78 -20.29
CA LEU A 81 -29.44 15.88 -19.57
C LEU A 81 -30.23 16.69 -18.53
N GLN A 82 -31.57 16.73 -18.67
CA GLN A 82 -32.41 17.43 -17.69
C GLN A 82 -32.32 16.76 -16.32
N LYS A 83 -32.19 17.61 -15.29
CA LYS A 83 -32.12 17.25 -13.87
C LYS A 83 -33.16 16.19 -13.50
N ASN A 84 -32.72 14.96 -13.26
CA ASN A 84 -33.45 14.05 -12.37
C ASN A 84 -32.58 12.99 -11.68
N GLN A 85 -31.24 13.08 -11.74
CA GLN A 85 -30.39 12.03 -11.19
C GLN A 85 -29.17 12.64 -10.47
N ASN A 86 -29.36 12.96 -9.19
CA ASN A 86 -28.27 13.38 -8.31
C ASN A 86 -27.50 12.15 -7.84
N LEU A 87 -26.55 11.68 -8.65
CA LEU A 87 -25.45 10.89 -8.13
C LEU A 87 -24.57 11.83 -7.28
N TYR A 88 -24.66 11.73 -5.95
CA TYR A 88 -23.95 12.58 -4.97
C TYR A 88 -22.42 12.35 -4.93
N ILE A 89 -21.85 11.70 -5.96
CA ILE A 89 -20.40 11.56 -6.17
C ILE A 89 -19.72 12.93 -6.26
N HIS A 90 -20.42 13.95 -6.78
CA HIS A 90 -19.83 15.24 -7.16
C HIS A 90 -19.12 15.96 -6.00
N ALA A 91 -19.74 16.11 -4.84
CA ALA A 91 -19.15 16.91 -3.75
C ALA A 91 -17.86 16.28 -3.17
N LEU A 92 -17.82 14.94 -3.08
CA LEU A 92 -16.65 14.20 -2.62
C LEU A 92 -15.56 14.18 -3.69
N LEU A 93 -15.93 13.89 -4.94
CA LEU A 93 -14.99 13.87 -6.06
C LEU A 93 -14.38 15.25 -6.31
N SER A 94 -15.18 16.33 -6.31
CA SER A 94 -14.70 17.70 -6.44
C SER A 94 -13.76 18.11 -5.29
N ASN A 95 -13.99 17.63 -4.07
CA ASN A 95 -13.06 17.85 -2.95
C ASN A 95 -11.73 17.11 -3.17
N ILE A 96 -11.78 15.86 -3.64
CA ILE A 96 -10.58 15.08 -3.92
C ILE A 96 -9.77 15.73 -5.05
N VAL A 97 -10.42 16.08 -6.16
CA VAL A 97 -9.80 16.70 -7.33
C VAL A 97 -9.22 18.08 -6.99
N SER A 98 -9.96 18.94 -6.28
CA SER A 98 -9.46 20.26 -5.91
C SER A 98 -8.27 20.19 -4.96
N ARG A 99 -8.29 19.25 -4.00
CA ARG A 99 -7.19 19.04 -3.04
C ARG A 99 -5.93 18.48 -3.68
N HIS A 100 -6.08 17.62 -4.68
CA HIS A 100 -4.99 16.88 -5.32
C HIS A 100 -4.75 17.31 -6.77
N SER A 101 -5.18 18.50 -7.16
CA SER A 101 -5.06 18.95 -8.55
C SER A 101 -3.60 18.93 -9.03
N SER A 102 -2.67 19.40 -8.21
CA SER A 102 -1.24 19.34 -8.54
C SER A 102 -0.71 17.90 -8.63
N ASP A 103 -1.12 17.03 -7.69
CA ASP A 103 -0.71 15.63 -7.69
C ASP A 103 -1.26 14.89 -8.92
N ILE A 104 -2.50 15.18 -9.32
CA ILE A 104 -3.17 14.62 -10.50
C ILE A 104 -2.46 15.08 -11.77
N GLU A 105 -2.17 16.38 -11.91
CA GLU A 105 -1.48 16.90 -13.10
C GLU A 105 -0.04 16.39 -13.22
N GLU A 106 0.69 16.33 -12.11
CA GLU A 106 2.03 15.73 -12.07
C GLU A 106 1.97 14.25 -12.48
N TYR A 107 1.00 13.52 -11.95
CA TYR A 107 0.82 12.10 -12.25
C TYR A 107 0.34 11.86 -13.69
N LYS A 108 -0.50 12.72 -14.25
CA LYS A 108 -0.90 12.65 -15.67
C LYS A 108 0.28 12.86 -16.62
N LYS A 109 1.13 13.86 -16.36
CA LYS A 109 2.38 14.07 -17.12
C LYS A 109 3.27 12.83 -17.07
N PHE A 110 3.33 12.21 -15.91
CA PHE A 110 4.03 10.96 -15.70
C PHE A 110 3.45 9.81 -16.54
N ILE A 111 2.12 9.62 -16.54
CA ILE A 111 1.46 8.56 -17.32
C ILE A 111 1.74 8.71 -18.83
N LEU A 112 1.83 9.95 -19.31
CA LEU A 112 2.11 10.26 -20.71
C LEU A 112 3.60 10.10 -21.09
N ASN A 113 4.51 10.09 -20.11
CA ASN A 113 5.95 9.93 -20.33
C ASN A 113 6.56 8.89 -19.38
N PRO A 114 6.38 7.58 -19.68
CA PRO A 114 6.76 6.49 -18.80
C PRO A 114 8.27 6.16 -18.79
N ASP A 115 9.14 6.96 -19.40
CA ASP A 115 10.60 6.73 -19.48
C ASP A 115 11.33 6.72 -18.12
N SER A 116 10.60 6.80 -17.01
CA SER A 116 11.12 6.82 -15.65
C SER A 116 11.12 5.42 -15.00
N GLN A 117 12.09 5.15 -14.12
CA GLN A 117 12.28 3.90 -13.35
C GLN A 117 11.20 3.66 -12.27
N THR A 118 9.97 4.04 -12.54
CA THR A 118 8.87 4.11 -11.59
C THR A 118 7.98 2.87 -11.63
N PRO A 119 7.29 2.58 -10.51
CA PRO A 119 6.45 1.39 -10.39
C PRO A 119 5.31 1.41 -11.41
N TYR A 120 5.08 0.25 -12.04
CA TYR A 120 3.94 0.06 -12.93
C TYR A 120 2.62 0.20 -12.15
N ASP A 121 1.58 0.74 -12.77
CA ASP A 121 0.30 1.04 -12.10
C ASP A 121 -0.89 1.00 -13.09
N ILE A 122 -2.12 1.11 -12.58
CA ILE A 122 -3.38 1.05 -13.33
C ILE A 122 -3.38 1.88 -14.62
N PRO A 123 -2.97 3.17 -14.61
CA PRO A 123 -3.06 3.98 -15.82
C PRO A 123 -2.14 3.51 -16.96
N LEU A 124 -1.15 2.67 -16.66
CA LEU A 124 -0.25 2.11 -17.67
C LEU A 124 -0.82 0.83 -18.31
N GLY A 125 -1.94 0.32 -17.79
CA GLY A 125 -2.68 -0.83 -18.33
C GLY A 125 -3.31 -0.56 -19.69
N LYS A 126 -3.48 -1.61 -20.50
CA LYS A 126 -4.06 -1.51 -21.86
C LYS A 126 -5.44 -0.85 -21.87
N ALA A 127 -6.26 -1.06 -20.85
CA ALA A 127 -7.62 -0.49 -20.78
C ALA A 127 -7.55 1.04 -20.71
N TYR A 128 -6.80 1.57 -19.74
CA TYR A 128 -6.66 3.00 -19.54
C TYR A 128 -5.95 3.68 -20.72
N GLN A 129 -4.89 3.05 -21.25
CA GLN A 129 -4.17 3.57 -22.42
C GLN A 129 -5.04 3.64 -23.68
N ARG A 130 -5.99 2.70 -23.85
CA ARG A 130 -7.00 2.80 -24.92
C ARG A 130 -7.93 3.99 -24.72
N LEU A 131 -8.43 4.20 -23.50
CA LEU A 131 -9.28 5.34 -23.17
C LEU A 131 -8.55 6.68 -23.42
N LEU A 132 -7.30 6.81 -22.97
CA LEU A 132 -6.49 8.00 -23.23
C LEU A 132 -6.32 8.29 -24.73
N ARG A 133 -6.11 7.26 -25.55
CA ARG A 133 -5.97 7.44 -27.00
C ARG A 133 -7.29 7.82 -27.65
N GLN A 134 -8.38 7.19 -27.22
CA GLN A 134 -9.71 7.44 -27.76
C GLN A 134 -10.20 8.85 -27.46
N TYR A 135 -9.86 9.40 -26.30
CA TYR A 135 -10.31 10.71 -25.83
C TYR A 135 -9.13 11.65 -25.54
N SER A 136 -8.12 11.67 -26.43
CA SER A 136 -6.84 12.38 -26.21
C SER A 136 -6.97 13.89 -26.03
N ASN A 137 -8.08 14.46 -26.50
CA ASN A 137 -8.36 15.90 -26.43
C ASN A 137 -9.22 16.28 -25.22
N GLU A 138 -9.61 15.31 -24.39
CA GLU A 138 -10.48 15.51 -23.24
C GLU A 138 -9.71 15.42 -21.92
N ASN A 139 -10.13 16.23 -20.94
CA ASN A 139 -9.61 16.09 -19.59
C ASN A 139 -10.34 14.96 -18.85
N LEU A 140 -9.92 13.73 -19.10
CA LEU A 140 -10.52 12.54 -18.53
C LEU A 140 -10.20 12.37 -17.04
N LEU A 141 -11.18 11.87 -16.30
CA LEU A 141 -11.03 11.30 -14.96
C LEU A 141 -11.71 9.93 -14.95
N THR A 142 -11.04 8.94 -14.39
CA THR A 142 -11.46 7.54 -14.44
C THR A 142 -11.63 7.01 -13.04
N ILE A 143 -12.67 6.21 -12.83
CA ILE A 143 -13.06 5.71 -11.51
C ILE A 143 -12.94 4.19 -11.50
N LEU A 144 -12.21 3.67 -10.50
CA LEU A 144 -12.25 2.26 -10.14
C LEU A 144 -13.39 2.03 -9.15
N LEU A 145 -14.41 1.29 -9.56
CA LEU A 145 -15.55 0.93 -8.71
C LEU A 145 -15.28 -0.39 -7.97
N HIS A 146 -15.40 -0.36 -6.65
CA HIS A 146 -15.28 -1.53 -5.79
C HIS A 146 -16.68 -2.06 -5.46
N VAL A 147 -17.01 -3.22 -6.02
CA VAL A 147 -18.35 -3.82 -5.96
C VAL A 147 -18.53 -4.86 -4.85
N ASP A 148 -17.47 -5.16 -4.08
CA ASP A 148 -17.55 -6.03 -2.91
C ASP A 148 -18.24 -5.27 -1.75
N GLY A 149 -19.55 -5.13 -1.84
CA GLY A 149 -20.30 -4.36 -0.86
C GLY A 149 -20.32 -5.04 0.51
N ILE A 150 -20.38 -4.23 1.56
CA ILE A 150 -20.74 -4.70 2.90
C ILE A 150 -22.07 -4.05 3.27
N SER A 151 -22.95 -4.81 3.92
CA SER A 151 -24.14 -4.27 4.56
C SER A 151 -23.72 -3.35 5.72
N VAL A 152 -23.84 -2.04 5.52
CA VAL A 152 -23.46 -0.99 6.49
C VAL A 152 -24.59 -0.75 7.50
N VAL A 153 -25.84 -0.92 7.07
CA VAL A 153 -27.03 -0.89 7.93
C VAL A 153 -27.70 -2.26 7.87
N LYS A 154 -28.00 -2.82 9.05
CA LYS A 154 -28.99 -3.87 9.23
C LYS A 154 -30.05 -3.32 10.18
N SER A 155 -31.25 -3.04 9.66
CA SER A 155 -32.47 -3.05 10.47
C SER A 155 -33.28 -4.31 10.12
N THR A 156 -34.36 -4.58 10.85
CA THR A 156 -35.31 -5.66 10.52
C THR A 156 -35.80 -5.56 9.07
N ASN A 157 -35.87 -4.36 8.52
CA ASN A 157 -36.42 -4.11 7.19
C ASN A 157 -35.41 -3.54 6.18
N LEU A 158 -34.18 -3.13 6.55
CA LEU A 158 -33.27 -2.42 5.64
C LEU A 158 -31.83 -2.93 5.69
N LYS A 159 -31.30 -3.30 4.51
CA LYS A 159 -29.89 -3.62 4.29
C LYS A 159 -29.29 -2.64 3.28
N LEU A 160 -28.53 -1.66 3.76
CA LEU A 160 -27.81 -0.73 2.88
C LEU A 160 -26.48 -1.36 2.46
N TRP A 161 -26.31 -1.63 1.17
CA TRP A 161 -25.05 -2.03 0.55
C TRP A 161 -24.40 -0.81 -0.08
N ILE A 162 -23.15 -0.56 0.27
CA ILE A 162 -22.42 0.60 -0.18
C ILE A 162 -21.29 0.14 -1.11
N CYS A 163 -21.22 0.70 -2.31
CA CYS A 163 -20.05 0.58 -3.17
C CYS A 163 -19.09 1.75 -2.88
N ALA A 164 -17.79 1.49 -2.92
CA ALA A 164 -16.80 2.56 -2.84
C ALA A 164 -16.07 2.69 -4.17
N ALA A 165 -15.41 3.82 -4.36
CA ALA A 165 -14.72 4.15 -5.59
C ALA A 165 -13.40 4.89 -5.31
N SER A 166 -12.45 4.71 -6.22
CA SER A 166 -11.13 5.34 -6.19
C SER A 166 -10.87 6.08 -7.49
N LEU A 167 -10.21 7.25 -7.40
CA LEU A 167 -9.79 8.03 -8.56
C LEU A 167 -8.46 7.49 -9.12
N ILE A 168 -8.46 7.05 -10.38
CA ILE A 168 -7.30 6.40 -11.01
C ILE A 168 -6.14 7.38 -11.21
N GLU A 169 -6.43 8.65 -11.47
CA GLU A 169 -5.44 9.69 -11.73
C GLU A 169 -4.74 10.21 -10.46
N LEU A 170 -4.99 9.61 -9.30
CA LEU A 170 -4.15 9.80 -8.11
C LEU A 170 -2.98 8.80 -8.11
N PRO A 171 -1.77 9.20 -7.71
CA PRO A 171 -0.67 8.27 -7.43
C PRO A 171 -1.10 7.17 -6.43
N PRO A 172 -0.57 5.93 -6.52
CA PRO A 172 -0.95 4.81 -5.65
C PRO A 172 -1.01 5.15 -4.15
N SER A 173 0.03 5.84 -3.65
CA SER A 173 0.16 6.23 -2.24
C SER A 173 -0.91 7.23 -1.76
N LEU A 174 -1.59 7.91 -2.68
CA LEU A 174 -2.72 8.79 -2.42
C LEU A 174 -4.04 8.06 -2.71
N ARG A 175 -4.12 7.26 -3.77
CA ARG A 175 -5.34 6.56 -4.21
C ARG A 175 -5.91 5.62 -3.15
N THR A 176 -5.05 4.86 -2.46
CA THR A 176 -5.45 3.87 -1.45
C THR A 176 -5.75 4.50 -0.09
N ARG A 177 -5.52 5.80 0.09
CA ARG A 177 -5.84 6.49 1.35
C ARG A 177 -7.35 6.55 1.50
N ARG A 178 -7.86 6.15 2.67
CA ARG A 178 -9.28 6.31 3.04
C ARG A 178 -9.82 7.71 2.76
N SER A 179 -9.00 8.74 2.99
CA SER A 179 -9.32 10.16 2.74
C SER A 179 -9.50 10.53 1.27
N ASN A 180 -9.29 9.60 0.35
CA ASN A 180 -9.31 9.78 -1.10
C ASN A 180 -10.23 8.75 -1.77
N MET A 181 -10.96 7.96 -0.98
CA MET A 181 -12.03 7.07 -1.45
C MET A 181 -13.38 7.74 -1.27
N PHE A 182 -14.32 7.46 -2.16
CA PHE A 182 -15.66 8.03 -2.11
C PHE A 182 -16.73 6.97 -2.29
N LEU A 183 -17.94 7.28 -1.84
CA LEU A 183 -19.07 6.37 -1.89
C LEU A 183 -19.85 6.53 -3.19
N VAL A 184 -20.33 5.39 -3.69
CA VAL A 184 -21.25 5.32 -4.82
C VAL A 184 -22.50 4.56 -4.35
N SER A 185 -23.62 5.27 -4.22
CA SER A 185 -24.94 4.68 -4.00
C SER A 185 -25.65 4.58 -5.35
N ILE A 186 -25.82 3.36 -5.88
CA ILE A 186 -26.39 3.19 -7.22
C ILE A 186 -27.91 3.03 -7.19
N GLU A 187 -28.53 2.40 -6.17
CA GLU A 187 -29.95 1.97 -6.35
C GLU A 187 -30.91 2.22 -5.18
N ALA A 188 -30.49 2.05 -3.92
CA ALA A 188 -31.38 2.28 -2.76
C ALA A 188 -31.89 3.74 -2.69
N GLN A 189 -31.08 4.67 -3.17
CA GLN A 189 -31.40 6.10 -3.22
C GLN A 189 -32.26 6.47 -4.43
N LEU A 190 -32.10 5.77 -5.57
CA LEU A 190 -32.91 5.99 -6.78
C LEU A 190 -34.33 5.43 -6.63
N THR A 191 -34.46 4.29 -5.95
CA THR A 191 -35.73 3.56 -5.88
C THR A 191 -36.51 3.81 -4.60
N ASN A 192 -35.87 4.38 -3.57
CA ASN A 192 -36.41 4.49 -2.20
C ASN A 192 -36.95 3.14 -1.67
N ARG A 193 -36.40 2.03 -2.18
CA ARG A 193 -36.81 0.65 -1.88
C ARG A 193 -35.61 -0.14 -1.36
N ASN A 194 -35.91 -1.18 -0.59
CA ASN A 194 -34.91 -2.16 -0.20
C ASN A 194 -34.51 -2.99 -1.43
N VAL A 195 -33.30 -2.76 -1.93
CA VAL A 195 -32.69 -3.62 -2.94
C VAL A 195 -31.90 -4.69 -2.21
N TYR A 196 -32.42 -5.92 -2.20
CA TYR A 196 -31.69 -7.08 -1.72
C TYR A 196 -30.68 -7.48 -2.81
N GLY A 197 -29.42 -7.69 -2.43
CA GLY A 197 -28.38 -8.16 -3.36
C GLY A 197 -28.85 -9.41 -4.10
N HIS A 198 -28.78 -9.36 -5.43
CA HIS A 198 -29.42 -10.32 -6.32
C HIS A 198 -28.60 -11.60 -6.54
N LEU A 199 -29.31 -12.75 -6.57
CA LEU A 199 -29.12 -13.78 -7.58
C LEU A 199 -29.93 -13.31 -8.83
N GLY A 200 -29.27 -13.12 -9.97
CA GLY A 200 -29.87 -12.59 -11.21
C GLY A 200 -28.88 -11.71 -12.00
N THR A 201 -29.27 -11.26 -13.20
CA THR A 201 -28.49 -10.32 -14.01
C THR A 201 -28.28 -9.03 -13.23
N SER A 202 -27.02 -8.58 -13.10
CA SER A 202 -26.70 -7.36 -12.38
C SER A 202 -27.25 -6.15 -13.13
N ILE A 203 -27.77 -5.14 -12.44
CA ILE A 203 -28.09 -3.83 -13.06
C ILE A 203 -26.85 -3.20 -13.72
N LEU A 204 -25.65 -3.59 -13.27
CA LEU A 204 -24.41 -3.19 -13.93
C LEU A 204 -24.31 -3.73 -15.37
N ASP A 205 -25.01 -4.82 -15.72
CA ASP A 205 -25.05 -5.31 -17.11
C ASP A 205 -25.79 -4.34 -18.03
N GLU A 206 -26.75 -3.57 -17.51
CA GLU A 206 -27.49 -2.54 -18.25
C GLU A 206 -26.76 -1.18 -18.28
N VAL A 207 -25.81 -0.96 -17.37
CA VAL A 207 -25.13 0.33 -17.15
C VAL A 207 -23.67 0.31 -17.62
N VAL A 208 -23.04 -0.86 -17.73
CA VAL A 208 -21.63 -0.99 -18.09
C VAL A 208 -21.51 -1.30 -19.58
N ASP A 209 -20.83 -0.41 -20.31
CA ASP A 209 -20.61 -0.51 -21.77
C ASP A 209 -19.72 -1.71 -22.20
N VAL A 210 -19.24 -2.50 -21.24
CA VAL A 210 -18.42 -3.70 -21.43
C VAL A 210 -19.16 -4.88 -20.83
N SER A 211 -19.41 -5.92 -21.64
CA SER A 211 -20.12 -7.10 -21.20
C SER A 211 -19.47 -7.74 -19.98
N LEU A 212 -20.28 -8.07 -18.97
CA LEU A 212 -19.84 -8.94 -17.88
C LEU A 212 -19.46 -10.32 -18.47
N PRO A 213 -18.35 -10.95 -18.05
CA PRO A 213 -17.49 -10.60 -16.92
C PRO A 213 -16.26 -9.73 -17.27
N ARG A 214 -16.11 -9.26 -18.52
CA ARG A 214 -14.90 -8.52 -18.97
C ARG A 214 -14.74 -7.16 -18.30
N ALA A 215 -15.79 -6.64 -17.68
CA ALA A 215 -15.74 -5.45 -16.83
C ALA A 215 -15.32 -5.72 -15.38
N LEU A 216 -15.19 -6.99 -14.96
CA LEU A 216 -14.86 -7.36 -13.58
C LEU A 216 -13.35 -7.52 -13.41
N ILE A 217 -12.79 -6.69 -12.55
CA ILE A 217 -11.41 -6.83 -12.09
C ILE A 217 -11.39 -7.86 -10.97
N ILE A 218 -10.60 -8.92 -11.16
CA ILE A 218 -10.47 -9.98 -10.17
C ILE A 218 -9.57 -9.51 -9.02
N ASP A 219 -10.11 -9.47 -7.81
CA ASP A 219 -9.32 -9.18 -6.62
C ASP A 219 -8.50 -10.39 -6.17
N TYR A 220 -7.18 -10.28 -6.28
CA TYR A 220 -6.25 -11.33 -5.89
C TYR A 220 -6.28 -11.62 -4.38
N ALA A 221 -6.65 -10.64 -3.54
CA ALA A 221 -6.68 -10.85 -2.10
C ALA A 221 -7.75 -11.87 -1.72
N HIS A 222 -8.96 -11.73 -2.26
CA HIS A 222 -10.01 -12.70 -2.07
C HIS A 222 -9.72 -14.03 -2.74
N VAL A 223 -9.28 -14.01 -4.01
CA VAL A 223 -9.05 -15.22 -4.82
C VAL A 223 -7.83 -16.00 -4.32
N SER A 224 -6.66 -15.38 -4.35
CA SER A 224 -5.39 -16.05 -4.04
C SER A 224 -5.21 -16.23 -2.54
N LEU A 225 -5.50 -15.22 -1.70
CA LEU A 225 -5.17 -15.28 -0.27
C LEU A 225 -6.28 -15.94 0.54
N LEU A 226 -7.45 -15.30 0.64
CA LEU A 226 -8.50 -15.67 1.60
C LEU A 226 -9.23 -16.97 1.26
N ARG A 227 -9.25 -17.35 -0.01
CA ARG A 227 -9.81 -18.61 -0.50
C ARG A 227 -8.71 -19.62 -0.74
N HIS A 228 -7.99 -19.48 -1.85
CA HIS A 228 -7.15 -20.57 -2.36
C HIS A 228 -5.95 -20.90 -1.45
N PHE A 229 -5.07 -19.93 -1.21
CA PHE A 229 -3.86 -20.16 -0.42
C PHE A 229 -4.17 -20.48 1.03
N ARG A 230 -5.25 -19.94 1.60
CA ARG A 230 -5.72 -20.28 2.95
C ARG A 230 -6.04 -21.78 3.08
N ASP A 231 -6.66 -22.37 2.08
CA ASP A 231 -7.02 -23.79 2.12
C ASP A 231 -5.81 -24.69 1.85
N VAL A 232 -4.94 -24.27 0.91
CA VAL A 232 -3.63 -24.92 0.67
C VAL A 232 -2.78 -24.93 1.94
N ILE A 233 -2.60 -23.79 2.61
CA ILE A 233 -1.71 -23.69 3.77
C ILE A 233 -2.26 -24.49 4.97
N LYS A 234 -3.59 -24.52 5.16
CA LYS A 234 -4.22 -25.36 6.19
C LYS A 234 -4.00 -26.84 5.92
N THR A 235 -4.08 -27.26 4.66
CA THR A 235 -3.86 -28.65 4.26
C THR A 235 -2.41 -29.05 4.50
N VAL A 236 -1.46 -28.22 4.05
CA VAL A 236 -0.02 -28.40 4.30
C VAL A 236 0.27 -28.44 5.80
N ALA A 237 -0.27 -27.49 6.57
CA ALA A 237 -0.09 -27.47 8.02
C ALA A 237 -0.60 -28.76 8.67
N SER A 238 -1.78 -29.24 8.25
CA SER A 238 -2.41 -30.43 8.82
C SER A 238 -1.65 -31.72 8.49
N SER A 239 -0.93 -31.77 7.36
CA SER A 239 -0.09 -32.92 7.00
C SER A 239 1.25 -32.97 7.75
N LEU A 240 1.66 -31.90 8.42
CA LEU A 240 2.93 -31.84 9.14
C LEU A 240 2.83 -32.43 10.56
N ALA A 241 3.87 -33.16 10.96
CA ALA A 241 4.01 -33.67 12.32
C ALA A 241 3.91 -32.53 13.35
N PRO A 242 3.30 -32.74 14.55
CA PRO A 242 3.13 -31.70 15.56
C PRO A 242 4.41 -30.94 15.92
N ALA A 243 5.53 -31.64 16.11
CA ALA A 243 6.83 -31.03 16.41
C ALA A 243 7.35 -30.14 15.27
N VAL A 244 7.06 -30.47 14.01
CA VAL A 244 7.42 -29.64 12.85
C VAL A 244 6.54 -28.40 12.80
N ARG A 245 5.23 -28.53 13.07
CA ARG A 245 4.32 -27.39 13.15
C ARG A 245 4.76 -26.38 14.21
N GLU A 246 5.19 -26.85 15.39
CA GLU A 246 5.68 -25.99 16.46
C GLU A 246 6.95 -25.22 16.06
N LYS A 247 7.92 -25.91 15.42
CA LYS A 247 9.13 -25.27 14.89
C LYS A 247 8.79 -24.17 13.87
N ILE A 248 7.86 -24.45 12.95
CA ILE A 248 7.40 -23.48 11.96
C ILE A 248 6.66 -22.32 12.64
N ASP A 249 5.79 -22.59 13.61
CA ASP A 249 5.05 -21.57 14.35
C ASP A 249 5.99 -20.56 15.03
N VAL A 250 7.03 -21.06 15.73
CA VAL A 250 8.08 -20.23 16.34
C VAL A 250 8.82 -19.42 15.27
N SER A 251 9.20 -20.05 14.16
CA SER A 251 9.93 -19.41 13.06
C SER A 251 9.13 -18.28 12.40
N LEU A 252 7.83 -18.51 12.13
CA LEU A 252 6.92 -17.52 11.56
C LEU A 252 6.73 -16.31 12.49
N ARG A 253 6.50 -16.54 13.79
CA ARG A 253 6.33 -15.45 14.78
C ARG A 253 7.62 -14.63 14.98
N ALA A 254 8.77 -15.28 14.87
CA ALA A 254 10.07 -14.63 15.00
C ALA A 254 10.49 -13.83 13.75
N GLN A 255 9.84 -14.05 12.60
CA GLN A 255 10.20 -13.40 11.35
C GLN A 255 10.08 -11.87 11.45
N ARG A 256 11.18 -11.19 11.15
CA ARG A 256 11.27 -9.74 11.18
C ARG A 256 10.98 -9.16 9.80
N PHE A 257 10.39 -7.98 9.80
CA PHE A 257 10.03 -7.25 8.59
C PHE A 257 10.55 -5.80 8.65
N PRO A 258 10.62 -5.10 7.51
CA PRO A 258 10.80 -3.65 7.49
C PRO A 258 9.74 -2.94 8.36
N TYR A 259 10.07 -1.77 8.88
CA TYR A 259 9.27 -1.06 9.89
C TYR A 259 7.83 -0.74 9.43
N PHE A 260 7.63 -0.56 8.13
CA PHE A 260 6.33 -0.21 7.55
C PHE A 260 5.38 -1.41 7.46
N PHE A 261 5.83 -2.64 7.72
CA PHE A 261 4.92 -3.78 7.83
C PHE A 261 4.10 -3.70 9.11
N HIS A 262 2.83 -3.28 9.01
CA HIS A 262 1.92 -3.17 10.15
C HIS A 262 1.50 -4.52 10.75
N ARG A 263 1.60 -5.63 9.98
CA ARG A 263 1.25 -6.98 10.43
C ARG A 263 2.40 -7.96 10.17
N LYS A 264 2.71 -8.77 11.17
CA LYS A 264 3.68 -9.88 11.07
C LYS A 264 2.99 -11.17 10.63
N MET A 265 3.76 -12.19 10.26
CA MET A 265 3.20 -13.52 10.02
C MET A 265 2.61 -14.09 11.31
N ARG A 266 1.52 -14.83 11.16
CA ARG A 266 0.94 -15.62 12.26
C ARG A 266 1.56 -17.01 12.29
N GLY A 267 1.57 -17.58 13.47
CA GLY A 267 1.91 -18.98 13.64
C GLY A 267 0.83 -19.91 13.10
N VAL A 268 1.20 -21.16 12.85
CA VAL A 268 0.36 -22.22 12.26
C VAL A 268 -0.92 -22.44 13.08
N ALA A 269 -0.83 -22.33 14.41
CA ALA A 269 -1.98 -22.52 15.31
C ALA A 269 -3.11 -21.50 15.06
N ASP A 270 -2.78 -20.33 14.51
CA ASP A 270 -3.72 -19.23 14.31
C ASP A 270 -4.28 -19.15 12.87
N PHE A 271 -3.99 -20.13 12.00
CA PHE A 271 -4.43 -20.11 10.59
C PHE A 271 -5.95 -20.11 10.40
N SER A 272 -6.71 -20.49 11.42
CA SER A 272 -8.18 -20.35 11.42
C SER A 272 -8.62 -18.89 11.40
N PHE A 273 -7.85 -17.98 12.02
CA PHE A 273 -8.15 -16.56 12.19
C PHE A 273 -7.18 -15.64 11.45
N ILE A 274 -6.38 -16.20 10.53
CA ILE A 274 -5.39 -15.45 9.78
C ILE A 274 -6.08 -14.44 8.85
N LYS A 275 -5.53 -13.22 8.84
CA LYS A 275 -6.03 -12.15 7.98
C LYS A 275 -5.38 -12.21 6.60
N ALA A 276 -6.05 -11.63 5.62
CA ALA A 276 -5.56 -11.58 4.25
C ALA A 276 -4.14 -10.95 4.13
N VAL A 277 -3.87 -9.83 4.80
CA VAL A 277 -2.52 -9.21 4.82
C VAL A 277 -1.46 -10.13 5.45
N GLU A 278 -1.84 -10.97 6.42
CA GLU A 278 -0.92 -11.93 7.06
C GLU A 278 -0.65 -13.12 6.12
N LEU A 279 -1.68 -13.59 5.40
CA LEU A 279 -1.56 -14.56 4.31
C LEU A 279 -0.74 -14.02 3.14
N LYS A 280 -0.85 -12.73 2.81
CA LYS A 280 -0.04 -12.05 1.80
C LYS A 280 1.44 -12.16 2.15
N ASN A 281 1.78 -11.78 3.38
CA ASN A 281 3.17 -11.82 3.85
C ASN A 281 3.73 -13.24 3.84
N LEU A 282 2.89 -14.23 4.18
CA LEU A 282 3.25 -15.63 4.09
C LEU A 282 3.41 -16.08 2.63
N LEU A 283 2.41 -15.90 1.77
CA LEU A 283 2.45 -16.31 0.36
C LEU A 283 3.64 -15.69 -0.37
N LEU A 284 3.75 -14.37 -0.36
CA LEU A 284 4.71 -13.66 -1.21
C LEU A 284 6.16 -13.81 -0.73
N TYR A 285 6.38 -13.93 0.59
CA TYR A 285 7.73 -13.84 1.17
C TYR A 285 8.10 -15.04 2.06
N GLY A 286 7.16 -15.52 2.87
CA GLY A 286 7.47 -16.44 3.98
C GLY A 286 7.40 -17.91 3.68
N PHE A 287 6.51 -18.33 2.78
CA PHE A 287 6.15 -19.74 2.62
C PHE A 287 7.37 -20.58 2.26
N ILE A 288 8.10 -20.18 1.21
CA ILE A 288 9.28 -20.91 0.74
C ILE A 288 10.35 -21.00 1.85
N PRO A 289 10.85 -19.89 2.43
CA PRO A 289 11.87 -19.95 3.49
C PRO A 289 11.49 -20.78 4.71
N HIS A 290 10.23 -20.70 5.16
CA HIS A 290 9.81 -21.33 6.41
C HIS A 290 9.41 -22.81 6.22
N PHE A 291 9.05 -23.24 5.00
CA PHE A 291 8.59 -24.61 4.74
C PHE A 291 9.59 -25.46 3.93
N MET A 292 10.66 -24.87 3.36
CA MET A 292 11.56 -25.60 2.45
C MET A 292 12.26 -26.83 3.04
N ASN A 293 12.47 -26.88 4.36
CA ASN A 293 13.08 -28.02 5.04
C ASN A 293 12.05 -29.02 5.59
N HIS A 294 10.77 -28.82 5.29
CA HIS A 294 9.66 -29.55 5.90
C HIS A 294 8.71 -30.18 4.87
N LEU A 295 8.93 -29.91 3.59
CA LEU A 295 8.15 -30.46 2.47
C LEU A 295 9.08 -31.25 1.54
N THR A 296 8.50 -32.15 0.74
CA THR A 296 9.26 -32.73 -0.37
C THR A 296 9.62 -31.64 -1.39
N ILE A 297 10.71 -31.85 -2.14
CA ILE A 297 11.17 -30.88 -3.13
C ILE A 297 10.08 -30.58 -4.18
N ASP A 298 9.32 -31.59 -4.60
CA ASP A 298 8.19 -31.45 -5.52
C ASP A 298 7.03 -30.67 -4.91
N GLN A 299 6.65 -30.93 -3.65
CA GLN A 299 5.60 -30.17 -2.97
C GLN A 299 5.98 -28.69 -2.81
N LEU A 300 7.22 -28.42 -2.40
CA LEU A 300 7.75 -27.06 -2.28
C LEU A 300 7.73 -26.35 -3.63
N CYS A 301 8.23 -27.00 -4.68
CA CYS A 301 8.26 -26.42 -6.03
C CYS A 301 6.85 -26.19 -6.58
N TYR A 302 5.96 -27.16 -6.40
CA TYR A 302 4.58 -27.03 -6.83
C TYR A 302 3.91 -25.80 -6.22
N ILE A 303 4.01 -25.58 -4.90
CA ILE A 303 3.46 -24.38 -4.25
C ILE A 303 4.25 -23.11 -4.62
N SER A 304 5.53 -23.26 -4.97
CA SER A 304 6.34 -22.16 -5.50
C SER A 304 5.82 -21.66 -6.85
N LEU A 305 5.18 -22.50 -7.68
CA LEU A 305 4.54 -22.04 -8.92
C LEU A 305 3.47 -20.97 -8.64
N LEU A 306 2.58 -21.24 -7.67
CA LEU A 306 1.58 -20.27 -7.22
C LEU A 306 2.24 -19.02 -6.63
N THR A 307 3.20 -19.23 -5.72
CA THR A 307 3.88 -18.14 -5.01
C THR A 307 4.56 -17.18 -5.98
N ILE A 308 5.34 -17.71 -6.92
CA ILE A 308 6.13 -16.92 -7.87
C ILE A 308 5.24 -16.36 -8.98
N GLY A 309 4.26 -17.12 -9.48
CA GLY A 309 3.29 -16.65 -10.47
C GLY A 309 2.47 -15.46 -9.96
N VAL A 310 1.85 -15.59 -8.78
CA VAL A 310 1.11 -14.48 -8.15
C VAL A 310 2.05 -13.31 -7.85
N ARG A 311 3.26 -13.57 -7.36
CA ARG A 311 4.22 -12.51 -7.02
C ARG A 311 4.72 -11.73 -8.23
N HIS A 312 4.82 -12.34 -9.40
CA HIS A 312 5.11 -11.63 -10.64
C HIS A 312 4.00 -10.66 -11.01
N PHE A 313 2.73 -11.11 -11.00
CA PHE A 313 1.59 -10.23 -11.26
C PHE A 313 1.36 -9.19 -10.16
N HIS A 314 1.81 -9.46 -8.93
CA HIS A 314 1.74 -8.53 -7.79
C HIS A 314 2.81 -7.43 -7.82
N SER A 315 3.98 -7.69 -8.39
CA SER A 315 5.12 -6.76 -8.29
C SER A 315 4.96 -5.55 -9.20
N ASP A 316 5.35 -4.39 -8.69
CA ASP A 316 5.31 -3.12 -9.44
C ASP A 316 6.48 -2.98 -10.45
N ASN A 317 7.28 -4.04 -10.68
CA ASN A 317 8.49 -3.96 -11.47
C ASN A 317 8.20 -3.92 -12.98
N VAL A 318 9.05 -3.13 -13.66
CA VAL A 318 8.96 -2.70 -15.07
C VAL A 318 8.39 -3.74 -16.03
N PHE A 319 7.38 -3.31 -16.77
CA PHE A 319 6.72 -4.07 -17.82
C PHE A 319 7.69 -4.68 -18.82
N THR A 320 7.80 -6.01 -18.76
CA THR A 320 8.32 -6.81 -19.87
C THR A 320 7.25 -7.84 -20.22
N PRO A 321 6.81 -7.99 -21.49
CA PRO A 321 5.88 -9.04 -21.91
C PRO A 321 6.33 -10.46 -21.50
N ILE A 322 7.63 -10.64 -21.31
CA ILE A 322 8.24 -11.87 -20.79
C ILE A 322 7.78 -12.19 -19.37
N ILE A 323 7.58 -11.17 -18.52
CA ILE A 323 7.18 -11.36 -17.11
C ILE A 323 5.73 -11.85 -17.01
N SER A 324 4.79 -11.27 -17.76
CA SER A 324 3.38 -11.70 -17.73
C SER A 324 3.21 -13.11 -18.30
N THR A 325 3.92 -13.42 -19.38
CA THR A 325 3.91 -14.76 -19.99
C THR A 325 4.47 -15.82 -19.04
N THR A 326 5.65 -15.56 -18.45
CA THR A 326 6.27 -16.48 -17.47
C THR A 326 5.36 -16.71 -16.27
N ALA A 327 4.75 -15.65 -15.74
CA ALA A 327 3.83 -15.73 -14.62
C ALA A 327 2.59 -16.57 -14.96
N ASN A 328 2.04 -16.39 -16.17
CA ASN A 328 0.91 -17.19 -16.64
C ASN A 328 1.27 -18.66 -16.82
N GLU A 329 2.44 -18.98 -17.37
CA GLU A 329 2.92 -20.35 -17.52
C GLU A 329 3.04 -21.06 -16.16
N LEU A 330 3.57 -20.36 -15.15
CA LEU A 330 3.65 -20.85 -13.77
C LEU A 330 2.26 -21.18 -13.20
N LEU A 331 1.29 -20.28 -13.34
CA LEU A 331 -0.07 -20.48 -12.84
C LEU A 331 -0.84 -21.54 -13.64
N CYS A 332 -0.67 -21.60 -14.95
CA CYS A 332 -1.24 -22.65 -15.80
C CYS A 332 -0.71 -24.03 -15.39
N LYS A 333 0.60 -24.15 -15.12
CA LYS A 333 1.17 -25.42 -14.65
C LYS A 333 0.69 -25.77 -13.24
N TYR A 334 0.61 -24.79 -12.35
CA TYR A 334 0.03 -24.96 -11.02
C TYR A 334 -1.40 -25.49 -11.09
N TYR A 335 -2.22 -24.94 -11.99
CA TYR A 335 -3.59 -25.35 -12.25
C TYR A 335 -3.68 -26.79 -12.78
N ALA A 336 -2.92 -27.09 -13.84
CA ALA A 336 -2.96 -28.39 -14.52
C ALA A 336 -2.64 -29.55 -13.55
N ASP A 337 -1.67 -29.34 -12.66
CA ASP A 337 -1.21 -30.36 -11.72
C ASP A 337 -1.92 -30.29 -10.35
N HIS A 338 -2.91 -29.42 -10.17
CA HIS A 338 -3.54 -29.19 -8.86
C HIS A 338 -4.20 -30.41 -8.25
N HIS A 339 -4.81 -31.24 -9.09
CA HIS A 339 -5.42 -32.50 -8.68
C HIS A 339 -4.42 -33.50 -8.05
N ILE A 340 -3.11 -33.36 -8.35
CA ILE A 340 -2.06 -34.27 -7.84
C ILE A 340 -1.80 -34.02 -6.35
N TYR A 341 -1.92 -32.78 -5.88
CA TYR A 341 -1.57 -32.39 -4.51
C TYR A 341 -2.79 -31.99 -3.67
N PHE A 342 -3.82 -31.43 -4.29
CA PHE A 342 -4.92 -30.75 -3.60
C PHE A 342 -6.27 -30.99 -4.30
N LEU A 343 -6.57 -32.23 -4.68
CA LEU A 343 -7.79 -32.61 -5.41
C LEU A 343 -9.08 -31.98 -4.85
N HIS A 344 -9.27 -32.02 -3.52
CA HIS A 344 -10.46 -31.49 -2.86
C HIS A 344 -10.56 -29.95 -2.84
N HIS A 345 -9.51 -29.25 -3.27
CA HIS A 345 -9.45 -27.79 -3.36
C HIS A 345 -9.57 -27.28 -4.79
N ALA A 346 -9.86 -28.15 -5.76
CA ALA A 346 -10.16 -27.75 -7.14
C ALA A 346 -11.56 -27.10 -7.19
N ASN A 347 -11.62 -25.78 -7.21
CA ASN A 347 -12.87 -25.02 -7.27
C ASN A 347 -12.77 -23.88 -8.30
N PHE A 348 -13.87 -23.17 -8.53
CA PHE A 348 -13.90 -22.04 -9.49
C PHE A 348 -12.86 -20.94 -9.19
N VAL A 349 -12.49 -20.73 -7.91
CA VAL A 349 -11.44 -19.76 -7.54
C VAL A 349 -10.09 -20.14 -8.14
N LEU A 350 -9.81 -21.43 -8.26
CA LEU A 350 -8.59 -21.90 -8.91
C LEU A 350 -8.55 -21.48 -10.39
N HIS A 351 -9.68 -21.54 -11.10
CA HIS A 351 -9.81 -21.07 -12.50
C HIS A 351 -9.59 -19.56 -12.63
N LEU A 352 -10.02 -18.75 -11.66
CA LEU A 352 -9.85 -17.29 -11.69
C LEU A 352 -8.38 -16.86 -11.83
N HIS A 353 -7.42 -17.64 -11.33
CA HIS A 353 -5.99 -17.35 -11.49
C HIS A 353 -5.54 -17.35 -12.97
N GLN A 354 -6.23 -18.08 -13.86
CA GLN A 354 -5.90 -18.11 -15.29
C GLN A 354 -6.17 -16.76 -15.98
N HIS A 355 -7.03 -15.93 -15.39
CA HIS A 355 -7.35 -14.60 -15.90
C HIS A 355 -6.45 -13.50 -15.33
N PHE A 356 -5.49 -13.84 -14.46
CA PHE A 356 -4.59 -12.84 -13.85
C PHE A 356 -3.70 -12.16 -14.89
N GLN A 357 -3.33 -12.86 -15.96
CA GLN A 357 -2.61 -12.24 -17.07
C GLN A 357 -3.44 -11.15 -17.72
N ASP A 358 -4.70 -11.44 -18.05
CA ASP A 358 -5.60 -10.46 -18.66
C ASP A 358 -5.80 -9.26 -17.73
N VAL A 359 -6.06 -9.51 -16.44
CA VAL A 359 -6.20 -8.46 -15.44
C VAL A 359 -4.94 -7.60 -15.37
N TYR A 360 -3.76 -8.23 -15.32
CA TYR A 360 -2.48 -7.53 -15.23
C TYR A 360 -2.21 -6.64 -16.45
N GLU A 361 -2.39 -7.20 -17.65
CA GLU A 361 -2.13 -6.50 -18.89
C GLU A 361 -3.13 -5.37 -19.16
N TYR A 362 -4.38 -5.53 -18.74
CA TYR A 362 -5.42 -4.51 -18.93
C TYR A 362 -5.45 -3.45 -17.84
N HIS A 363 -5.18 -3.80 -16.58
CA HIS A 363 -5.51 -2.97 -15.43
C HIS A 363 -4.36 -2.65 -14.48
N GLY A 364 -3.12 -3.08 -14.71
CA GLY A 364 -2.05 -2.81 -13.75
C GLY A 364 -1.62 -4.03 -12.94
N PRO A 365 -0.62 -3.90 -12.05
CA PRO A 365 -0.25 -4.96 -11.13
C PRO A 365 -1.41 -5.27 -10.18
N LEU A 366 -1.48 -6.52 -9.71
CA LEU A 366 -2.50 -6.95 -8.74
C LEU A 366 -2.42 -6.14 -7.43
N SER A 367 -1.24 -5.60 -7.10
CA SER A 367 -1.03 -4.74 -5.92
C SER A 367 -1.82 -3.43 -5.99
N SER A 368 -2.10 -2.93 -7.19
CA SER A 368 -2.78 -1.64 -7.40
C SER A 368 -4.31 -1.74 -7.42
N ILE A 369 -4.85 -2.94 -7.60
CA ILE A 369 -6.29 -3.19 -7.82
C ILE A 369 -6.98 -3.93 -6.67
N ASN A 370 -6.33 -4.08 -5.52
CA ASN A 370 -6.89 -4.80 -4.37
C ASN A 370 -8.04 -4.03 -3.67
N THR A 371 -8.89 -4.78 -2.97
CA THR A 371 -10.06 -4.23 -2.25
C THR A 371 -9.80 -3.92 -0.77
N PHE A 372 -8.58 -4.09 -0.23
CA PHE A 372 -8.35 -3.86 1.21
C PHE A 372 -8.55 -2.40 1.64
N SER A 373 -8.16 -1.46 0.79
CA SER A 373 -8.38 -0.03 1.05
C SER A 373 -9.88 0.28 1.19
N GLN A 374 -10.70 -0.37 0.36
CA GLN A 374 -12.15 -0.31 0.39
C GLN A 374 -12.73 -0.93 1.66
N GLU A 375 -12.30 -2.14 2.05
CA GLU A 375 -12.77 -2.77 3.30
C GLU A 375 -12.46 -1.93 4.54
N ASP A 376 -11.27 -1.34 4.63
CA ASP A 376 -10.86 -0.48 5.74
C ASP A 376 -11.70 0.82 5.76
N PHE A 377 -11.98 1.39 4.59
CA PHE A 377 -12.86 2.54 4.45
C PHE A 377 -14.30 2.22 4.87
N ILE A 378 -14.86 1.11 4.41
CA ILE A 378 -16.19 0.63 4.82
C ILE A 378 -16.23 0.33 6.32
N GLY A 379 -15.19 -0.31 6.86
CA GLY A 379 -15.05 -0.60 8.28
C GLY A 379 -15.02 0.69 9.12
N TYR A 380 -14.35 1.72 8.61
CA TYR A 380 -14.37 3.07 9.19
C TYR A 380 -15.78 3.67 9.15
N ILE A 381 -16.48 3.61 8.02
CA ILE A 381 -17.85 4.12 7.89
C ILE A 381 -18.77 3.44 8.93
N LYS A 382 -18.68 2.11 9.03
CA LYS A 382 -19.50 1.32 9.95
C LYS A 382 -19.28 1.71 11.41
N LYS A 383 -18.05 2.06 11.81
CA LYS A 383 -17.71 2.47 13.18
C LYS A 383 -18.21 3.87 13.55
N ASN A 384 -18.36 4.76 12.57
CA ASN A 384 -18.75 6.15 12.79
C ASN A 384 -20.25 6.41 12.51
N LYS A 385 -21.07 5.37 12.46
CA LYS A 385 -22.53 5.52 12.35
C LYS A 385 -23.11 5.83 13.74
N ASN A 386 -23.57 7.05 13.97
CA ASN A 386 -24.35 7.41 15.14
C ASN A 386 -25.63 8.11 14.67
N GLY A 387 -26.74 7.37 14.56
CA GLY A 387 -28.04 7.89 14.13
C GLY A 387 -28.80 6.97 13.15
N THR A 388 -30.09 7.25 12.97
CA THR A 388 -31.01 6.50 12.07
C THR A 388 -31.39 7.27 10.80
N THR A 389 -30.98 8.53 10.66
CA THR A 389 -31.34 9.42 9.54
C THR A 389 -30.13 10.24 9.03
N SER A 390 -30.15 10.65 7.76
CA SER A 390 -29.14 11.51 7.11
C SER A 390 -27.69 11.01 7.17
N PHE A 391 -27.49 9.70 6.98
CA PHE A 391 -26.18 9.01 7.01
C PHE A 391 -25.12 9.67 6.13
N GLU A 392 -25.49 10.12 4.94
CA GLU A 392 -24.58 10.76 3.97
C GLU A 392 -23.99 12.07 4.50
N ASN A 393 -24.81 12.90 5.15
CA ASN A 393 -24.40 14.18 5.71
C ASN A 393 -23.52 14.00 6.95
N LEU A 394 -23.84 13.03 7.80
CA LEU A 394 -23.05 12.71 8.98
C LEU A 394 -21.67 12.14 8.58
N PHE A 395 -21.65 11.28 7.55
CA PHE A 395 -20.43 10.75 6.97
C PHE A 395 -19.56 11.84 6.35
N ALA A 396 -20.11 12.65 5.44
CA ALA A 396 -19.38 13.75 4.81
C ALA A 396 -18.84 14.73 5.86
N TYR A 397 -19.60 14.98 6.93
CA TYR A 397 -19.18 15.83 8.04
C TYR A 397 -17.97 15.25 8.80
N TYR A 398 -18.04 14.02 9.33
CA TYR A 398 -16.91 13.42 10.06
C TYR A 398 -15.70 13.16 9.17
N TYR A 399 -15.93 12.80 7.91
CA TYR A 399 -14.90 12.62 6.91
C TYR A 399 -14.14 13.93 6.63
N ASN A 400 -14.86 15.04 6.39
CA ASN A 400 -14.25 16.34 6.18
C ASN A 400 -13.46 16.80 7.41
N ILE A 401 -13.97 16.57 8.62
CA ILE A 401 -13.23 16.83 9.86
C ILE A 401 -11.92 16.04 9.88
N ASP A 402 -11.98 14.74 9.62
CA ASP A 402 -10.80 13.86 9.58
C ASP A 402 -9.71 14.35 8.64
N VAL A 403 -10.14 14.72 7.43
CA VAL A 403 -9.26 15.22 6.37
C VAL A 403 -8.59 16.52 6.81
N LEU A 404 -9.33 17.43 7.44
CA LEU A 404 -8.81 18.69 7.95
C LEU A 404 -7.77 18.46 9.06
N LEU A 405 -8.06 17.57 10.01
CA LEU A 405 -7.13 17.23 11.09
C LEU A 405 -5.84 16.60 10.56
N LYS A 406 -5.94 15.75 9.54
CA LYS A 406 -4.78 15.14 8.90
C LYS A 406 -3.95 16.17 8.14
N LYS A 407 -4.59 17.04 7.35
CA LYS A 407 -3.92 18.14 6.64
C LYS A 407 -3.17 19.06 7.60
N PHE A 408 -3.76 19.36 8.75
CA PHE A 408 -3.11 20.17 9.79
C PHE A 408 -1.86 19.50 10.37
N LYS A 409 -1.93 18.19 10.67
CA LYS A 409 -0.78 17.40 11.11
C LYS A 409 0.32 17.32 10.04
N GLU A 410 -0.06 17.17 8.77
CA GLU A 410 0.87 17.13 7.63
C GLU A 410 1.55 18.49 7.38
N THR A 411 0.86 19.62 7.62
CA THR A 411 1.49 20.95 7.54
C THR A 411 2.43 21.27 8.70
N ASN A 412 2.26 20.63 9.86
CA ASN A 412 3.07 20.89 11.06
C ASN A 412 4.22 19.89 11.28
N LEU A 413 4.23 18.75 10.57
CA LEU A 413 5.38 17.84 10.54
C LEU A 413 6.37 18.31 9.47
N ILE A 414 7.61 18.57 9.89
CA ILE A 414 8.71 19.04 9.05
C ILE A 414 8.82 18.17 7.79
N ARG A 415 8.67 18.84 6.64
CA ARG A 415 8.72 18.35 5.25
C ARG A 415 10.10 17.83 4.83
N VAL A 416 10.69 16.85 5.52
CA VAL A 416 11.82 16.13 4.91
C VAL A 416 11.21 15.18 3.89
N VAL A 417 11.24 15.58 2.62
CA VAL A 417 10.74 14.76 1.50
C VAL A 417 11.71 13.60 1.22
N ASP A 418 13.00 13.85 1.42
CA ASP A 418 14.09 12.86 1.49
C ASP A 418 15.28 13.46 2.24
N GLY A 419 16.09 12.63 2.90
CA GLY A 419 17.30 13.07 3.58
C GLY A 419 17.64 12.37 4.90
N PRO A 420 18.81 12.66 5.45
CA PRO A 420 19.28 12.07 6.70
C PRO A 420 18.46 12.54 7.90
N LEU A 421 18.21 11.63 8.84
CA LEU A 421 17.41 11.83 10.04
C LEU A 421 18.10 11.22 11.25
N ASP A 422 17.85 11.76 12.45
CA ASP A 422 18.34 11.17 13.71
C ASP A 422 19.88 11.10 13.76
N VAL A 423 20.50 12.27 14.00
CA VAL A 423 21.96 12.44 14.10
C VAL A 423 22.53 11.49 15.15
N CYS A 424 23.65 10.85 14.82
CA CYS A 424 24.41 10.00 15.73
C CYS A 424 25.85 10.48 15.79
N LEU A 425 26.47 10.36 16.97
CA LEU A 425 27.90 10.60 17.15
C LEU A 425 28.63 9.27 17.04
N VAL A 426 29.44 9.10 16.00
CA VAL A 426 30.39 7.99 15.88
C VAL A 426 31.70 8.44 16.51
N ARG A 427 31.98 7.97 17.72
CA ARG A 427 33.21 8.27 18.47
C ARG A 427 34.39 7.46 17.93
N GLN A 428 35.62 7.90 18.22
CA GLN A 428 36.86 7.25 17.76
C GLN A 428 36.96 5.77 18.13
N GLU A 429 36.42 5.38 19.28
CA GLU A 429 36.38 3.98 19.77
C GLU A 429 35.45 3.07 18.96
N ASN A 430 34.59 3.64 18.10
CA ASN A 430 33.66 2.87 17.29
C ASN A 430 34.38 2.33 16.05
N PRO A 431 34.28 1.03 15.72
CA PRO A 431 34.87 0.46 14.50
C PRO A 431 34.48 1.19 13.21
N LEU A 432 33.30 1.82 13.18
CA LEU A 432 32.83 2.63 12.05
C LEU A 432 33.67 3.91 11.83
N PHE A 433 34.30 4.43 12.88
CA PHE A 433 35.13 5.63 12.79
C PHE A 433 36.31 5.39 11.85
N HIS A 434 37.00 4.25 11.97
CA HIS A 434 38.13 3.93 11.09
C HIS A 434 37.71 3.84 9.61
N GLU A 435 36.58 3.19 9.32
CA GLU A 435 36.07 3.08 7.94
C GLU A 435 35.74 4.47 7.35
N LEU A 436 35.06 5.33 8.12
CA LEU A 436 34.69 6.67 7.68
C LEU A 436 35.89 7.62 7.61
N SER A 437 36.85 7.52 8.53
CA SER A 437 38.07 8.32 8.53
C SER A 437 38.95 7.98 7.32
N ASN A 438 39.07 6.70 6.98
CA ASN A 438 39.80 6.27 5.79
C ASN A 438 39.15 6.80 4.49
N TYR A 439 37.82 6.86 4.44
CA TYR A 439 37.12 7.51 3.32
C TYR A 439 37.38 9.01 3.28
N HIS A 440 37.28 9.68 4.42
CA HIS A 440 37.52 11.12 4.52
C HIS A 440 38.92 11.50 4.03
N GLN A 441 39.95 10.81 4.52
CA GLN A 441 41.35 11.04 4.11
C GLN A 441 41.58 10.86 2.61
N LYS A 442 40.79 10.01 1.95
CA LYS A 442 40.88 9.77 0.49
C LYS A 442 40.07 10.75 -0.35
N SER A 443 39.11 11.47 0.26
CA SER A 443 38.10 12.26 -0.46
C SER A 443 38.05 13.74 -0.05
N CYS A 444 38.83 14.13 0.96
CA CYS A 444 38.89 15.49 1.46
C CYS A 444 40.29 15.82 1.97
N ASP A 445 40.83 16.95 1.52
CA ASP A 445 42.15 17.46 1.94
C ASP A 445 42.11 18.19 3.29
N ARG A 446 40.92 18.37 3.88
CA ARG A 446 40.77 19.02 5.18
C ARG A 446 41.14 18.04 6.30
N ASN A 447 41.90 18.48 7.29
CA ASN A 447 42.27 17.61 8.43
C ASN A 447 41.18 17.45 9.52
N ASN A 448 39.97 17.98 9.32
CA ASN A 448 38.92 18.00 10.34
C ASN A 448 37.72 17.10 10.02
N TYR A 449 37.86 15.82 10.35
CA TYR A 449 36.80 14.79 10.18
C TYR A 449 35.44 15.22 10.75
N CYS A 450 35.43 15.75 11.99
CA CYS A 450 34.19 16.08 12.71
C CYS A 450 33.39 17.22 12.06
N GLN A 451 34.06 18.09 11.28
CA GLN A 451 33.39 19.15 10.53
C GLN A 451 32.91 18.68 9.15
N CYS A 452 33.59 17.71 8.55
CA CYS A 452 33.28 17.23 7.20
C CYS A 452 32.25 16.09 7.17
N ILE A 453 32.21 15.23 8.20
CA ILE A 453 31.33 14.06 8.25
C ILE A 453 30.33 14.18 9.39
N LYS A 454 29.04 14.15 9.04
CA LYS A 454 27.93 14.01 9.99
C LYS A 454 27.29 12.65 9.78
N THR A 455 27.03 11.91 10.86
CA THR A 455 26.46 10.55 10.77
C THR A 455 25.03 10.49 11.31
N PHE A 456 24.26 9.53 10.79
CA PHE A 456 22.82 9.42 11.03
C PHE A 456 22.40 7.97 11.20
N ARG A 457 21.37 7.75 12.01
CA ARG A 457 20.77 6.43 12.25
C ARG A 457 19.70 6.09 11.24
N ARG A 458 19.07 7.10 10.63
CA ARG A 458 17.96 6.93 9.71
C ARG A 458 18.13 7.83 8.49
N CYS A 459 17.55 7.42 7.38
CA CYS A 459 17.50 8.23 6.17
C CYS A 459 16.16 8.00 5.48
N LEU A 460 15.53 9.08 5.03
CA LEU A 460 14.41 9.00 4.11
C LEU A 460 14.99 8.98 2.69
N ILE A 461 14.65 7.95 1.92
CA ILE A 461 15.13 7.73 0.55
C ILE A 461 13.92 7.37 -0.31
N PHE A 462 13.62 8.18 -1.32
CA PHE A 462 12.42 8.07 -2.15
C PHE A 462 11.14 7.96 -1.31
N LYS A 463 10.99 8.85 -0.32
CA LYS A 463 9.90 8.92 0.67
C LYS A 463 9.76 7.67 1.57
N LYS A 464 10.76 6.78 1.57
CA LYS A 464 10.76 5.55 2.39
C LYS A 464 11.82 5.63 3.47
N MET A 465 11.50 5.24 4.69
CA MET A 465 12.46 5.31 5.79
C MET A 465 13.38 4.08 5.81
N TYR A 466 14.67 4.32 5.89
CA TYR A 466 15.69 3.30 6.05
C TYR A 466 16.39 3.48 7.39
N HIS A 467 16.81 2.37 7.98
CA HIS A 467 17.48 2.35 9.28
C HIS A 467 18.91 1.87 9.11
N SER A 468 19.81 2.35 9.94
CA SER A 468 21.14 1.77 10.06
C SER A 468 21.19 0.76 11.20
N LEU A 469 22.27 -0.03 11.24
CA LEU A 469 22.58 -0.89 12.36
C LEU A 469 22.83 -0.11 13.66
N GLN A 470 23.00 1.21 13.65
CA GLN A 470 23.09 2.02 14.87
C GLN A 470 21.71 2.39 15.45
N TYR A 471 20.61 2.07 14.77
CA TYR A 471 19.28 2.41 15.25
C TYR A 471 18.85 1.50 16.41
N VAL A 472 18.46 2.11 17.54
CA VAL A 472 18.16 1.41 18.80
C VAL A 472 17.04 0.37 18.64
N LYS A 473 16.00 0.70 17.84
CA LYS A 473 14.85 -0.19 17.61
C LYS A 473 15.09 -1.24 16.50
N ARG A 474 16.32 -1.42 16.01
CA ARG A 474 16.67 -2.40 14.96
C ARG A 474 16.31 -3.84 15.33
N LYS A 475 16.26 -4.18 16.62
CA LYS A 475 15.97 -5.55 17.10
C LYS A 475 14.62 -6.09 16.58
N ASN A 476 13.71 -5.20 16.18
CA ASN A 476 12.36 -5.56 15.76
C ASN A 476 12.11 -5.43 14.25
N THR A 477 13.13 -5.08 13.45
CA THR A 477 12.94 -4.76 12.03
C THR A 477 14.14 -5.14 11.16
N THR A 478 13.91 -5.36 9.87
CA THR A 478 14.97 -5.58 8.85
C THR A 478 15.21 -4.37 7.95
N SER A 479 14.70 -3.17 8.30
CA SER A 479 14.83 -1.95 7.46
C SER A 479 16.26 -1.46 7.19
N TYR A 480 17.27 -2.14 7.71
CA TYR A 480 18.67 -1.89 7.43
C TYR A 480 19.24 -2.77 6.31
N PHE A 481 18.53 -3.81 5.86
CA PHE A 481 19.00 -4.69 4.80
C PHE A 481 18.41 -4.26 3.45
N VAL A 482 19.26 -4.07 2.46
CA VAL A 482 18.90 -3.43 1.19
C VAL A 482 19.51 -4.12 -0.02
N LYS A 483 18.85 -3.94 -1.15
CA LYS A 483 19.40 -4.13 -2.50
C LYS A 483 19.83 -2.77 -3.05
N TYR A 484 21.04 -2.67 -3.59
CA TYR A 484 21.60 -1.40 -4.07
C TYR A 484 22.42 -1.58 -5.36
N LEU A 485 22.56 -0.50 -6.13
CA LEU A 485 23.42 -0.47 -7.32
C LEU A 485 24.82 0.02 -6.92
N PHE A 486 25.84 -0.80 -7.15
CA PHE A 486 27.23 -0.38 -6.97
C PHE A 486 27.90 -0.05 -8.31
N ARG A 487 27.63 -0.89 -9.31
CA ARG A 487 28.07 -0.72 -10.70
C ARG A 487 26.84 -0.62 -11.62
N PRO A 488 26.93 0.09 -12.76
CA PRO A 488 25.85 0.12 -13.73
C PRO A 488 25.39 -1.30 -14.10
N GLY A 489 24.09 -1.57 -14.06
CA GLY A 489 23.49 -2.86 -14.41
C GLY A 489 23.59 -3.97 -13.37
N ASN A 490 24.42 -3.84 -12.32
CA ASN A 490 24.64 -4.89 -11.33
C ASN A 490 24.18 -4.46 -9.93
N PHE A 491 23.20 -5.19 -9.41
CA PHE A 491 22.75 -5.03 -8.03
C PHE A 491 23.59 -5.86 -7.06
N GLU A 492 23.82 -5.31 -5.87
CA GLU A 492 24.45 -5.96 -4.74
C GLU A 492 23.50 -5.92 -3.52
N PHE A 493 23.87 -6.66 -2.47
CA PHE A 493 23.08 -6.78 -1.25
C PHE A 493 23.92 -6.42 -0.04
N GLY A 494 23.27 -5.82 0.97
CA GLY A 494 23.98 -5.52 2.19
C GLY A 494 23.15 -4.94 3.31
N SER A 495 23.78 -4.86 4.49
CA SER A 495 23.20 -4.21 5.65
C SER A 495 23.86 -2.85 5.90
N ILE A 496 23.04 -1.80 6.01
CA ILE A 496 23.49 -0.42 6.26
C ILE A 496 24.06 -0.33 7.67
N LYS A 497 25.37 -0.14 7.80
CA LYS A 497 26.03 0.07 9.08
C LYS A 497 25.69 1.43 9.67
N VAL A 498 25.79 2.49 8.86
CA VAL A 498 25.52 3.89 9.24
C VAL A 498 25.27 4.75 7.99
N PHE A 499 24.47 5.81 8.11
CA PHE A 499 24.36 6.85 7.09
C PHE A 499 25.29 8.00 7.44
N PHE A 500 25.83 8.69 6.45
CA PHE A 500 26.61 9.89 6.69
C PHE A 500 26.51 10.90 5.55
N GLN A 501 26.77 12.15 5.85
CA GLN A 501 26.80 13.24 4.87
C GLN A 501 28.24 13.75 4.73
N HIS A 502 28.69 13.90 3.49
CA HIS A 502 29.99 14.47 3.13
C HIS A 502 29.79 15.34 1.88
N GLN A 503 30.29 16.58 1.90
CA GLN A 503 30.15 17.54 0.79
C GLN A 503 28.70 17.67 0.26
N GLN A 504 27.74 17.85 1.17
CA GLN A 504 26.29 17.95 0.91
C GLN A 504 25.61 16.68 0.38
N GLN A 505 26.35 15.66 -0.04
CA GLN A 505 25.79 14.38 -0.48
C GLN A 505 25.61 13.41 0.69
N THR A 506 24.57 12.57 0.60
CA THR A 506 24.27 11.56 1.62
C THR A 506 24.67 10.18 1.13
N TYR A 507 25.37 9.45 1.98
CA TYR A 507 25.94 8.14 1.73
C TYR A 507 25.47 7.14 2.78
N ALA A 508 25.48 5.86 2.40
CA ALA A 508 25.35 4.72 3.28
C ALA A 508 26.66 3.93 3.29
N LEU A 509 27.18 3.64 4.49
CA LEU A 509 28.22 2.64 4.68
C LEU A 509 27.54 1.28 4.83
N ILE A 510 27.76 0.37 3.89
CA ILE A 510 27.05 -0.90 3.77
C ILE A 510 28.02 -2.06 3.98
N GLN A 511 27.64 -3.00 4.85
CA GLN A 511 28.27 -4.31 4.95
C GLN A 511 27.81 -5.17 3.77
N HIS A 512 28.74 -5.55 2.90
CA HIS A 512 28.43 -6.28 1.66
C HIS A 512 28.15 -7.77 1.94
N PHE A 513 27.17 -8.30 1.19
CA PHE A 513 26.82 -9.71 1.14
C PHE A 513 26.93 -10.21 -0.31
N GLN A 514 27.64 -11.33 -0.47
CA GLN A 514 27.86 -11.97 -1.76
C GLN A 514 26.76 -13.01 -2.02
N VAL A 515 26.23 -13.03 -3.25
CA VAL A 515 25.40 -14.15 -3.73
C VAL A 515 26.31 -15.35 -3.95
N ILE A 516 26.03 -16.46 -3.26
CA ILE A 516 26.89 -17.66 -3.33
C ILE A 516 26.35 -18.73 -4.29
N ASN A 517 25.03 -18.82 -4.45
CA ASN A 517 24.34 -19.82 -5.25
C ASN A 517 23.04 -19.23 -5.79
N ALA A 518 22.54 -19.81 -6.89
CA ALA A 518 21.15 -19.62 -7.28
C ALA A 518 20.25 -20.31 -6.24
N PHE A 519 19.07 -19.75 -5.98
CA PHE A 519 18.11 -20.42 -5.10
C PHE A 519 17.51 -21.65 -5.78
N SER A 520 17.35 -21.60 -7.09
CA SER A 520 16.88 -22.71 -7.92
C SER A 520 17.77 -23.96 -7.85
N ASP A 521 19.06 -23.83 -7.53
CA ASP A 521 19.97 -24.97 -7.33
C ASP A 521 19.48 -25.94 -6.24
N TYR A 522 18.78 -25.42 -5.23
CA TYR A 522 18.18 -26.23 -4.15
C TYR A 522 16.92 -26.99 -4.59
N LEU A 523 16.44 -26.73 -5.81
CA LEU A 523 15.19 -27.24 -6.36
C LEU A 523 15.42 -28.14 -7.59
N LYS A 524 16.68 -28.40 -7.97
CA LYS A 524 17.05 -29.05 -9.24
C LYS A 524 16.46 -30.45 -9.44
N ASP A 525 16.18 -31.18 -8.36
CA ASP A 525 15.65 -32.55 -8.43
C ASP A 525 14.12 -32.59 -8.58
N SER A 526 13.47 -31.43 -8.63
CA SER A 526 12.03 -31.31 -8.86
C SER A 526 11.67 -31.39 -10.34
N ARG A 527 10.54 -32.02 -10.64
CA ARG A 527 9.97 -32.02 -12.00
C ARG A 527 9.56 -30.63 -12.50
N TYR A 528 9.43 -29.66 -11.60
CA TYR A 528 9.07 -28.27 -11.89
C TYR A 528 10.27 -27.34 -12.08
N TYR A 529 11.49 -27.83 -11.85
CA TYR A 529 12.72 -27.03 -11.87
C TYR A 529 12.86 -26.20 -13.15
N GLY A 530 12.65 -26.81 -14.32
CA GLY A 530 12.80 -26.15 -15.61
C GLY A 530 11.96 -24.88 -15.75
N LEU A 531 10.75 -24.89 -15.20
CA LEU A 531 9.80 -23.77 -15.25
C LEU A 531 10.11 -22.71 -14.18
N LEU A 532 10.58 -23.13 -13.00
CA LEU A 532 10.82 -22.24 -11.86
C LEU A 532 12.17 -21.54 -11.89
N LYS A 533 13.22 -22.17 -12.43
CA LYS A 533 14.61 -21.80 -12.15
C LYS A 533 14.90 -20.31 -12.31
N GLN A 534 14.48 -19.73 -13.44
CA GLN A 534 14.75 -18.33 -13.73
C GLN A 534 13.87 -17.39 -12.88
N ALA A 535 12.59 -17.73 -12.74
CA ALA A 535 11.62 -16.89 -12.06
C ALA A 535 11.90 -16.78 -10.55
N ILE A 536 12.24 -17.90 -9.90
CA ILE A 536 12.47 -17.94 -8.46
C ILE A 536 13.75 -17.22 -8.04
N ASP A 537 14.80 -17.28 -8.87
CA ASP A 537 16.09 -16.61 -8.63
C ASP A 537 16.00 -15.08 -8.71
N ASN A 538 14.96 -14.55 -9.35
CA ASN A 538 14.67 -13.11 -9.34
C ASN A 538 14.15 -12.62 -7.97
N PHE A 539 13.62 -13.53 -7.15
CA PHE A 539 12.97 -13.20 -5.88
C PHE A 539 13.72 -13.68 -4.66
N TYR A 540 14.48 -14.76 -4.74
CA TYR A 540 15.14 -15.36 -3.58
C TYR A 540 16.65 -15.43 -3.81
N PHE A 541 17.40 -14.80 -2.89
CA PHE A 541 18.84 -14.67 -2.98
C PHE A 541 19.52 -15.37 -1.81
N VAL A 542 20.46 -16.27 -2.12
CA VAL A 542 21.26 -17.00 -1.14
C VAL A 542 22.55 -16.21 -0.90
N LEU A 543 22.67 -15.62 0.29
CA LEU A 543 23.68 -14.61 0.59
C LEU A 543 24.63 -15.04 1.70
N LYS A 544 25.92 -14.77 1.52
CA LYS A 544 26.95 -14.92 2.56
C LYS A 544 27.52 -13.56 2.94
N LYS A 545 27.65 -13.32 4.25
CA LYS A 545 28.27 -12.11 4.78
C LYS A 545 29.75 -12.10 4.40
N THR A 546 30.23 -10.99 3.84
CA THR A 546 31.65 -10.76 3.55
C THR A 546 32.30 -9.89 4.63
N ASN A 547 33.62 -9.72 4.59
CA ASN A 547 34.31 -8.69 5.39
C ASN A 547 34.40 -7.33 4.68
N ILE A 548 33.84 -7.22 3.48
CA ILE A 548 33.93 -6.03 2.64
C ILE A 548 32.85 -5.02 3.04
N THR A 549 33.23 -3.76 3.14
CA THR A 549 32.27 -2.65 3.23
C THR A 549 32.32 -1.79 1.98
N ARG A 550 31.17 -1.17 1.68
CA ARG A 550 30.95 -0.31 0.52
C ARG A 550 30.40 1.02 0.99
N ILE A 551 30.87 2.11 0.39
CA ILE A 551 30.25 3.43 0.53
C ILE A 551 29.42 3.66 -0.72
N VAL A 552 28.13 3.91 -0.53
CA VAL A 552 27.13 3.96 -1.59
C VAL A 552 26.31 5.24 -1.43
N LEU A 553 26.11 5.99 -2.51
CA LEU A 553 25.17 7.12 -2.51
C LEU A 553 23.77 6.60 -2.20
N VAL A 554 23.02 7.29 -1.32
CA VAL A 554 21.71 6.78 -0.87
C VAL A 554 20.71 6.64 -2.01
N GLU A 555 20.81 7.44 -3.07
CA GLU A 555 20.00 7.35 -4.29
C GLU A 555 20.16 6.01 -5.04
N LYS A 556 21.28 5.30 -4.82
CA LYS A 556 21.54 3.99 -5.44
C LYS A 556 20.93 2.83 -4.65
N ILE A 557 20.32 3.09 -3.49
CA ILE A 557 19.57 2.10 -2.73
C ILE A 557 18.20 1.91 -3.38
N GLN A 558 17.92 0.68 -3.85
CA GLN A 558 16.72 0.39 -4.64
C GLN A 558 15.52 0.03 -3.75
N THR A 559 15.70 -0.94 -2.84
CA THR A 559 14.59 -1.47 -2.04
C THR A 559 15.07 -2.13 -0.75
N HIS A 560 14.19 -2.19 0.24
CA HIS A 560 14.38 -3.01 1.43
C HIS A 560 14.27 -4.50 1.10
N MET A 561 14.95 -5.31 1.90
CA MET A 561 14.90 -6.76 1.83
C MET A 561 14.29 -7.34 3.11
N ILE A 562 13.59 -8.46 2.96
CA ILE A 562 13.22 -9.35 4.06
C ILE A 562 14.32 -10.41 4.15
N VAL A 563 14.81 -10.68 5.36
CA VAL A 563 15.93 -11.60 5.60
C VAL A 563 15.46 -12.72 6.51
N PHE A 564 15.78 -13.96 6.12
CA PHE A 564 15.53 -15.18 6.87
C PHE A 564 16.86 -15.69 7.42
N GLN A 565 17.04 -15.55 8.73
CA GLN A 565 18.30 -15.88 9.43
C GLN A 565 18.32 -17.30 10.00
N ASN A 566 17.15 -17.96 10.06
CA ASN A 566 16.95 -19.25 10.70
C ASN A 566 16.74 -20.35 9.66
N ILE A 567 17.73 -20.58 8.79
CA ILE A 567 17.86 -21.87 8.11
C ILE A 567 18.93 -22.61 8.93
N PRO A 568 18.54 -23.43 9.94
CA PRO A 568 19.49 -24.12 10.79
C PRO A 568 20.50 -24.88 9.94
N GLU A 569 21.75 -24.98 10.42
CA GLU A 569 22.87 -25.72 9.79
C GLU A 569 23.57 -25.06 8.61
N LYS A 570 23.10 -23.90 8.10
CA LYS A 570 23.69 -23.27 6.91
C LYS A 570 24.37 -21.93 7.21
N ALA A 571 25.60 -21.75 6.71
CA ALA A 571 26.41 -20.54 6.89
C ALA A 571 25.99 -19.34 6.00
N PHE A 572 24.73 -19.33 5.52
CA PHE A 572 24.18 -18.32 4.64
C PHE A 572 22.83 -17.83 5.14
N ILE A 573 22.38 -16.69 4.61
CA ILE A 573 21.03 -16.16 4.83
C ILE A 573 20.26 -16.20 3.51
N LEU A 574 18.94 -16.31 3.61
CA LEU A 574 18.05 -16.11 2.46
C LEU A 574 17.48 -14.70 2.54
N ALA A 575 17.49 -13.97 1.43
CA ALA A 575 16.93 -12.63 1.34
C ALA A 575 15.97 -12.52 0.16
N THR A 576 14.92 -11.71 0.32
CA THR A 576 13.93 -11.49 -0.73
C THR A 576 13.52 -10.01 -0.78
N PRO A 577 13.38 -9.40 -1.98
CA PRO A 577 13.00 -8.00 -2.12
C PRO A 577 11.50 -7.82 -1.90
N ILE A 578 11.06 -6.62 -1.54
CA ILE A 578 9.63 -6.35 -1.38
C ILE A 578 9.03 -6.05 -2.75
N SER A 579 7.91 -6.71 -3.07
CA SER A 579 7.30 -6.66 -4.40
C SER A 579 6.48 -5.39 -4.66
N ALA A 580 5.73 -4.91 -3.65
CA ALA A 580 4.96 -3.67 -3.70
C ALA A 580 4.97 -3.01 -2.31
N ILE A 581 5.65 -1.87 -2.16
CA ILE A 581 5.80 -1.20 -0.86
C ILE A 581 4.51 -0.47 -0.46
N THR A 582 3.77 0.04 -1.44
CA THR A 582 2.53 0.82 -1.28
C THR A 582 1.40 0.07 -0.59
N GLU A 583 1.39 -1.27 -0.62
CA GLU A 583 0.40 -2.07 0.10
C GLU A 583 0.78 -2.37 1.56
N HIS A 584 1.96 -1.96 2.00
CA HIS A 584 2.40 -2.16 3.38
C HIS A 584 2.36 -0.85 4.17
N ASP A 585 2.46 0.31 3.51
CA ASP A 585 2.43 1.64 4.14
C ASP A 585 1.08 2.05 4.75
#